data_AF-A0A6S6SC19-F1
#
_entry.id   AF-A0A6S6SC19-F1
#
_cell.length_a   1.000
_cell.length_b   1.000
_cell.length_c   1.000
_cell.angle_alpha   90.00
_cell.angle_beta   90.00
_cell.angle_gamma   90.00
#
_symmetry.space_group_name_H-M   'P 1'
#
loop_
_entity.id
_entity.type
_entity.pdbx_description
1 polymer ?
#
loop_
_entity_poly.entity_id
_entity_poly.type
_entity_poly.pdbx_seq_one_letter_code
_entity_poly.pdbx_strand_id
1 'polypeptide(L)' 'EIAEFIQAQEEMIDSYLKPIAEHIKEHGKGKTKPLDGILVQIALEKLRAMFPNKYIAIKTGKDAKKFIIINDFNSRKN' A
#
# COMPACT_ATOMS: atom_id res chain seq x y z
N GLU A 1 -7.15 -12.83 21.50
CA GLU A 1 -6.02 -11.90 21.72
C GLU A 1 -5.17 -11.62 20.46
N ILE A 2 -4.29 -12.51 19.97
CA ILE A 2 -3.44 -12.17 18.79
C ILE A 2 -4.25 -12.07 17.48
N ALA A 3 -5.19 -12.98 17.26
CA ALA A 3 -6.02 -12.97 16.04
C ALA A 3 -6.92 -11.72 15.94
N GLU A 4 -7.57 -11.34 17.05
CA GLU A 4 -8.40 -10.13 17.12
C GLU A 4 -7.57 -8.86 16.95
N PHE A 5 -6.34 -8.83 17.48
CA PHE A 5 -5.42 -7.71 17.26
C PHE A 5 -5.07 -7.57 15.78
N ILE A 6 -4.74 -8.66 15.08
CA ILE A 6 -4.44 -8.62 13.65
C ILE A 6 -5.66 -8.18 12.85
N GLN A 7 -6.84 -8.72 13.15
CA GLN A 7 -8.09 -8.36 12.48
C GLN A 7 -8.39 -6.86 12.62
N ALA A 8 -8.25 -6.29 13.82
CA ALA A 8 -8.45 -4.86 14.05
C ALA A 8 -7.47 -4.00 13.20
N GLN A 9 -6.23 -4.45 13.04
CA GLN A 9 -5.25 -3.77 12.19
C GLN A 9 -5.57 -3.87 10.71
N GLU A 10 -6.11 -5.01 10.26
CA GLU A 10 -6.59 -5.19 8.88
C GLU A 10 -7.76 -4.26 8.56
N GLU A 11 -8.77 -4.19 9.43
CA GLU A 11 -9.94 -3.31 9.27
C GLU A 11 -9.55 -1.82 9.25
N MET A 12 -8.60 -1.43 10.10
CA MET A 12 -8.04 -0.08 10.11
C MET A 12 -7.33 0.22 8.78
N ILE A 13 -6.51 -0.72 8.27
CA ILE A 13 -5.80 -0.54 7.01
C ILE A 13 -6.76 -0.51 5.82
N ASP A 14 -7.83 -1.30 5.82
CA ASP A 14 -8.85 -1.27 4.77
C ASP A 14 -9.50 0.11 4.67
N SER A 15 -9.90 0.66 5.81
CA SER A 15 -10.49 2.00 5.89
C SER A 15 -9.51 3.08 5.41
N TYR A 16 -8.23 2.94 5.75
CA TYR A 16 -7.17 3.86 5.33
C TYR A 16 -6.84 3.77 3.83
N LEU A 17 -6.82 2.55 3.27
CA LEU A 17 -6.46 2.33 1.87
C LEU A 17 -7.59 2.68 0.90
N LYS A 18 -8.85 2.67 1.33
CA LYS A 18 -10.01 2.98 0.48
C LYS A 18 -9.86 4.29 -0.32
N PRO A 19 -9.62 5.47 0.29
CA PRO A 19 -9.44 6.72 -0.47
C PRO A 19 -8.17 6.72 -1.33
N ILE A 20 -7.13 6.00 -0.92
CA ILE A 20 -5.89 5.87 -1.69
C ILE A 20 -6.13 5.01 -2.94
N ALA A 21 -6.92 3.95 -2.82
CA ALA A 21 -7.28 3.07 -3.92
C ALA A 21 -8.15 3.81 -4.95
N GLU A 22 -9.09 4.65 -4.50
CA GLU A 22 -9.87 5.53 -5.39
C GLU A 22 -8.95 6.48 -6.17
N HIS A 23 -8.05 7.18 -5.47
CA HIS A 23 -7.05 8.05 -6.12
C HIS A 23 -6.15 7.28 -7.12
N ILE A 24 -5.73 6.06 -6.79
CA ILE A 24 -4.90 5.23 -7.70
C ILE A 24 -5.69 4.81 -8.95
N LYS A 25 -6.99 4.54 -8.83
CA LYS A 25 -7.85 4.21 -9.98
C LYS A 25 -7.99 5.39 -10.92
N GLU A 26 -8.09 6.61 -10.38
CA GLU A 26 -8.25 7.83 -11.17
C GLU A 26 -6.93 8.33 -11.79
N HIS A 27 -5.85 8.35 -11.01
CA HIS A 27 -4.58 8.96 -11.43
C HIS A 27 -3.51 7.95 -11.89
N GLY A 28 -3.76 6.65 -11.73
CA GLY A 28 -2.83 5.57 -12.08
C GLY A 28 -1.68 5.35 -11.09
N LYS A 29 -1.38 6.31 -10.22
CA LYS A 29 -0.25 6.29 -9.27
C LYS A 29 -0.68 6.72 -7.88
N GLY A 30 0.09 6.31 -6.89
CA GLY A 30 -0.18 6.65 -5.50
C GLY A 30 1.02 6.42 -4.58
N LYS A 31 0.92 6.98 -3.38
CA LYS A 31 1.89 6.78 -2.32
C LYS A 31 1.15 6.79 -0.99
N THR A 32 1.47 5.84 -0.11
CA THR A 32 0.94 5.86 1.26
C THR A 32 1.74 6.83 2.13
N LYS A 33 1.11 7.31 3.21
CA LYS A 33 1.87 7.83 4.36
C LYS A 33 2.78 6.72 4.91
N PRO A 34 3.83 7.09 5.68
CA PRO A 34 4.65 6.09 6.31
C PRO A 34 3.84 5.23 7.29
N LEU A 35 4.12 3.93 7.29
CA LEU A 35 3.47 2.91 8.11
C LEU A 35 4.54 2.18 8.92
N ASP A 36 4.22 1.89 10.17
CA ASP A 36 5.16 1.28 11.12
C ASP A 36 4.84 -0.21 11.36
N GLY A 37 5.88 -0.98 11.68
CA GLY A 37 5.76 -2.39 12.05
C GLY A 37 5.07 -3.25 10.98
N ILE A 38 4.05 -4.01 11.39
CA ILE A 38 3.34 -4.96 10.54
C ILE A 38 2.36 -4.29 9.55
N LEU A 39 1.95 -3.05 9.83
CA LEU A 39 0.96 -2.32 9.02
C LEU A 39 1.44 -2.12 7.58
N VAL A 40 2.75 -1.95 7.38
CA VAL A 40 3.33 -1.82 6.04
C VAL A 40 3.18 -3.11 5.23
N GLN A 41 3.22 -4.28 5.87
CA GLN A 41 3.05 -5.57 5.18
C GLN A 41 1.59 -5.81 4.83
N ILE A 42 0.69 -5.61 5.79
CA ILE A 42 -0.76 -5.73 5.58
C ILE A 42 -1.20 -4.80 4.44
N ALA A 43 -0.74 -3.55 4.45
CA ALA A 43 -1.06 -2.59 3.39
C ALA A 43 -0.47 -3.00 2.04
N LEU A 44 0.75 -3.54 2.00
CA LEU A 44 1.39 -3.99 0.77
C LEU A 44 0.62 -5.14 0.12
N GLU A 45 0.23 -6.15 0.91
CA GLU A 45 -0.51 -7.31 0.44
C GLU A 45 -1.88 -6.90 -0.11
N LYS A 46 -2.63 -6.08 0.63
CA LYS A 46 -3.93 -5.57 0.19
C LYS A 46 -3.83 -4.73 -1.09
N LEU A 47 -2.82 -3.86 -1.20
CA LEU A 47 -2.60 -3.08 -2.43
C LEU A 47 -2.26 -3.97 -3.63
N ARG A 48 -1.43 -5.01 -3.45
CA ARG A 48 -1.10 -5.96 -4.52
C ARG A 48 -2.31 -6.78 -4.97
N ALA A 49 -3.17 -7.18 -4.02
CA ALA A 49 -4.42 -7.85 -4.34
C ALA A 49 -5.39 -6.93 -5.11
N MET A 50 -5.49 -5.65 -4.74
CA MET A 50 -6.33 -4.67 -5.43
C MET A 50 -5.80 -4.25 -6.81
N PHE A 51 -4.48 -4.18 -6.97
CA PHE A 51 -3.82 -3.69 -8.19
C PHE A 51 -2.73 -4.65 -8.67
N PRO A 52 -3.07 -5.87 -9.12
CA PRO A 52 -2.08 -6.88 -9.51
C PRO A 52 -1.22 -6.44 -10.72
N ASN A 53 -1.74 -5.54 -11.55
CA ASN A 53 -1.08 -5.02 -12.74
C ASN A 53 -0.29 -3.72 -12.48
N LYS A 54 -0.02 -3.37 -11.22
CA LYS A 54 0.78 -2.18 -10.88
C LYS A 54 2.06 -2.57 -10.14
N TYR A 55 3.08 -1.75 -10.32
CA TYR A 55 4.32 -1.86 -9.55
C TYR A 55 4.09 -1.29 -8.14
N ILE A 56 4.10 -2.17 -7.15
CA ILE A 56 3.87 -1.84 -5.74
C ILE A 56 5.07 -2.29 -4.90
N ALA A 57 5.74 -1.32 -4.28
CA ALA A 57 6.96 -1.57 -3.52
C ALA A 57 7.03 -0.72 -2.24
N ILE A 58 7.66 -1.28 -1.21
CA ILE A 58 8.02 -0.55 0.00
C ILE A 58 9.32 0.24 -0.28
N LYS A 59 9.32 1.51 0.09
CA LYS A 59 10.52 2.36 0.12
C LYS A 59 10.74 2.90 1.52
N THR A 60 12.01 3.08 1.87
CA THR A 60 12.44 3.71 3.11
C THR A 60 12.75 5.18 2.83
N GLY A 61 12.15 6.09 3.58
CA GLY A 61 12.42 7.52 3.52
C GLY A 61 13.68 7.92 4.29
N LYS A 62 13.98 9.22 4.27
CA LYS A 62 15.15 9.80 4.97
C LYS A 62 15.14 9.54 6.49
N ASP A 63 13.95 9.50 7.10
CA ASP A 63 13.77 9.27 8.54
C ASP A 63 13.66 7.78 8.92
N ALA A 64 14.18 6.87 8.09
CA ALA A 64 14.00 5.41 8.21
C ALA A 64 12.54 4.90 8.20
N LYS A 65 11.56 5.79 7.98
CA LYS A 65 10.14 5.43 7.90
C LYS A 65 9.83 4.74 6.57
N LYS A 66 9.08 3.65 6.63
CA LYS A 66 8.69 2.85 5.46
C LYS A 66 7.36 3.35 4.90
N PHE A 67 7.26 3.48 3.59
CA PHE A 67 6.03 3.83 2.88
C PHE A 67 5.91 3.01 1.60
N ILE A 68 4.71 2.91 1.05
CA ILE A 68 4.46 2.15 -0.17
C ILE A 68 4.29 3.11 -1.35
N ILE A 69 4.93 2.79 -2.46
CA ILE A 69 4.74 3.45 -3.75
C ILE A 69 3.96 2.55 -4.70
N ILE A 70 3.08 3.15 -5.48
CA ILE A 70 2.26 2.49 -6.50
C ILE A 70 2.47 3.25 -7.81
N ASN A 71 2.97 2.56 -8.82
CA ASN A 71 3.13 3.11 -10.17
C ASN A 71 2.64 2.10 -11.21
N ASP A 72 2.29 2.59 -12.39
CA ASP A 72 2.14 1.71 -13.54
C ASP A 72 3.48 1.06 -13.89
N PHE A 73 3.44 -0.18 -14.37
CA PHE A 73 4.64 -0.80 -14.92
C PHE A 73 5.07 0.04 -16.12
N ASN A 74 6.31 0.51 -16.08
CA ASN A 74 6.90 1.20 -17.21
C ASN A 74 7.24 0.15 -18.27
N SER A 75 6.23 -0.33 -19.01
CA SER A 75 6.49 -1.03 -20.26
C SER A 75 6.99 0.03 -21.24
N ARG A 76 8.30 0.32 -21.20
CA ARG A 76 8.97 0.83 -22.38
C ARG A 76 8.82 -0.26 -23.44
N LYS A 77 7.72 -0.22 -24.18
CA LYS A 77 7.65 -0.79 -25.53
C LYS A 77 8.62 0.06 -26.34
N ASN A 78 9.85 -0.41 -26.47
CA ASN A 78 10.64 -0.12 -27.66
C ASN A 78 10.19 -1.10 -28.75
#